data_AF-A0A7Y7VNQ2-F1
#
_entry.id   AF-A0A7Y7VNQ2-F1
#
_cell.length_a   1.000
_cell.length_b   1.000
_cell.length_c   1.000
_cell.angle_alpha   90.00
_cell.angle_beta   90.00
_cell.angle_gamma   90.00
#
_symmetry.space_group_name_H-M   'P 1'
#
loop_
_entity.id
_entity.type
_entity.pdbx_description
1 polymer ?
#
loop_
_entity_poly.entity_id
_entity_poly.type
_entity_poly.pdbx_seq_one_letter_code
_entity_poly.pdbx_strand_id
1 'polypeptide(L)' 'MKDEDSDITEEIRALVGRVVTRILRPDEALTVQELIGALYRLSLRSTDSKTKVACEKAIRILAKKLH' A
#
# COMPACT_ATOMS: atom_id res chain seq x y z
N MET A 1 3.39 20.04 -18.01
CA MET A 1 3.76 18.87 -17.18
C MET A 1 2.62 18.68 -16.21
N LYS A 2 1.88 17.57 -16.30
CA LYS A 2 0.72 17.31 -15.47
C LYS A 2 1.23 16.63 -14.20
N ASP A 3 0.96 17.20 -13.05
CA ASP A 3 1.33 16.66 -11.74
C ASP A 3 0.96 15.17 -11.65
N GLU A 4 1.98 14.31 -11.61
CA GLU A 4 1.85 12.89 -11.25
C GLU A 4 1.48 12.71 -9.76
N ASP A 5 1.42 13.81 -8.98
CA ASP A 5 1.07 13.82 -7.56
C ASP A 5 -0.44 13.63 -7.29
N SER A 6 -1.27 13.55 -8.33
CA SER A 6 -2.71 13.22 -8.19
C SER A 6 -2.99 11.70 -8.07
N ASP A 7 -1.97 10.84 -8.02
CA ASP A 7 -2.14 9.37 -8.11
C ASP A 7 -2.59 8.67 -6.82
N ILE A 8 -2.61 9.36 -5.69
CA ILE A 8 -3.10 8.81 -4.41
C ILE A 8 -4.59 9.13 -4.25
N THR A 9 -5.42 8.19 -4.67
CA THR A 9 -6.87 8.25 -4.42
C THR A 9 -7.19 7.95 -2.95
N GLU A 10 -8.36 8.38 -2.48
CA GLU A 10 -8.83 8.08 -1.12
C GLU A 10 -8.97 6.57 -0.89
N GLU A 11 -9.30 5.81 -1.93
CA GLU A 11 -9.34 4.35 -1.88
C GLU A 11 -7.97 3.74 -1.57
N ILE A 12 -6.89 4.31 -2.14
CA ILE A 12 -5.51 3.86 -1.88
C ILE A 12 -5.12 4.21 -0.43
N ARG A 13 -5.48 5.40 0.06
CA ARG A 13 -5.22 5.79 1.47
C ARG A 13 -5.95 4.85 2.43
N ALA A 14 -7.23 4.61 2.20
CA ALA A 14 -8.04 3.72 3.01
C ALA A 14 -7.50 2.28 2.99
N LEU A 15 -7.07 1.79 1.82
CA LEU A 15 -6.45 0.48 1.70
C LEU A 15 -5.17 0.37 2.52
N VAL A 16 -4.25 1.34 2.38
CA VAL A 16 -2.99 1.37 3.15
C VAL A 16 -3.29 1.41 4.64
N GLY A 17 -4.21 2.26 5.10
CA GLY A 17 -4.63 2.32 6.49
C GLY A 17 -5.15 0.98 7.03
N ARG A 18 -5.97 0.27 6.24
CA ARG A 18 -6.45 -1.08 6.59
C ARG A 18 -5.34 -2.11 6.66
N VAL A 19 -4.33 -2.03 5.81
CA VAL A 19 -3.20 -2.97 5.84
C VAL A 19 -2.30 -2.66 7.04
N VAL A 20 -1.95 -1.39 7.27
CA VAL A 20 -1.15 -0.95 8.42
C VAL A 20 -1.79 -1.40 9.72
N THR A 21 -3.07 -1.12 9.93
CA THR A 21 -3.80 -1.50 11.15
C THR A 21 -3.82 -3.01 11.41
N ARG A 22 -3.68 -3.85 10.37
CA ARG A 22 -3.63 -5.32 10.52
C ARG A 22 -2.25 -5.87 10.87
N ILE A 23 -1.18 -5.15 10.51
CA ILE A 23 0.20 -5.61 10.71
C ILE A 23 0.94 -4.84 11.79
N LEU A 24 0.34 -3.74 12.28
CA LEU A 24 0.87 -2.97 13.39
C LEU A 24 0.93 -3.84 14.65
N ARG A 25 2.05 -3.78 15.33
CA ARG A 25 2.28 -4.45 16.60
C ARG A 25 2.60 -3.41 17.67
N PRO A 26 2.19 -3.64 18.93
CA PRO A 26 2.67 -2.80 20.03
C PRO A 26 4.19 -2.88 20.09
N ASP A 27 4.82 -1.73 20.35
CA ASP A 27 6.26 -1.58 20.60
C ASP A 27 7.21 -1.95 19.44
N GLU A 28 6.70 -2.21 18.24
CA GLU A 28 7.49 -2.43 17.03
C GLU A 28 7.22 -1.34 15.98
N ALA A 29 8.29 -0.76 15.43
CA ALA A 29 8.16 0.17 14.31
C ALA A 29 7.82 -0.61 13.03
N LEU A 30 6.75 -0.21 12.34
CA LEU A 30 6.41 -0.77 11.04
C LEU A 30 7.29 -0.12 9.94
N THR A 31 8.07 -0.94 9.24
CA THR A 31 8.88 -0.48 8.11
C THR A 31 8.07 -0.37 6.81
N VAL A 32 8.55 0.46 5.89
CA VAL A 32 7.96 0.58 4.54
C VAL A 32 8.06 -0.74 3.77
N GLN A 33 9.15 -1.50 3.95
CA GLN A 33 9.35 -2.81 3.35
C GLN A 33 8.32 -3.83 3.82
N GLU A 34 8.01 -3.86 5.13
CA GLU A 34 6.97 -4.73 5.68
C GLU A 34 5.59 -4.39 5.15
N LEU A 35 5.28 -3.10 5.03
CA LEU A 35 4.03 -2.61 4.44
C LEU A 35 3.92 -3.02 2.96
N ILE A 36 4.98 -2.84 2.16
CA ILE A 36 5.04 -3.30 0.77
C ILE A 36 4.82 -4.81 0.68
N GLY A 37 5.49 -5.59 1.54
CA GLY A 37 5.32 -7.04 1.59
C GLY A 37 3.89 -7.47 1.94
N ALA A 38 3.24 -6.74 2.86
CA ALA A 38 1.85 -6.99 3.23
C ALA A 38 0.87 -6.67 2.08
N LEU A 39 1.06 -5.54 1.40
CA LEU A 39 0.27 -5.16 0.21
C LEU A 39 0.44 -6.17 -0.93
N TYR A 40 1.65 -6.66 -1.15
CA TYR A 40 1.93 -7.67 -2.16
C TYR A 40 1.22 -9.00 -1.85
N ARG A 41 1.28 -9.46 -0.60
CA ARG A 41 0.54 -10.67 -0.20
C ARG A 41 -0.98 -10.48 -0.34
N LEU A 42 -1.50 -9.28 -0.08
CA LEU A 42 -2.91 -8.97 -0.26
C LEU A 42 -3.32 -9.00 -1.74
N SER A 43 -2.51 -8.44 -2.66
CA SER A 43 -2.81 -8.47 -4.10
C SER A 43 -2.83 -9.89 -4.66
N LEU A 44 -1.91 -10.75 -4.21
CA LEU A 44 -1.87 -12.16 -4.62
C LEU A 44 -3.11 -12.95 -4.17
N ARG A 45 -3.64 -12.66 -2.99
CA ARG A 45 -4.77 -13.41 -2.39
C ARG A 45 -6.14 -12.85 -2.77
N SER A 46 -6.22 -11.58 -3.15
CA SER A 46 -7.49 -10.95 -3.51
C SER A 46 -8.06 -11.55 -4.80
N THR A 47 -9.37 -11.76 -4.86
CA THR A 47 -10.10 -12.03 -6.12
C THR A 47 -10.65 -10.75 -6.75
N ASP A 48 -10.74 -9.66 -5.97
CA ASP A 48 -11.19 -8.36 -6.44
C ASP A 48 -10.07 -7.63 -7.20
N SER A 49 -10.33 -7.36 -8.49
CA SER A 49 -9.42 -6.66 -9.40
C SER A 49 -9.12 -5.24 -8.93
N LYS A 50 -10.10 -4.52 -8.35
CA LYS A 50 -9.88 -3.16 -7.85
C LYS A 50 -8.87 -3.14 -6.70
N THR A 51 -9.03 -4.06 -5.76
CA THR A 51 -8.07 -4.26 -4.66
C THR A 51 -6.67 -4.60 -5.17
N LYS A 52 -6.54 -5.44 -6.20
CA LYS A 52 -5.23 -5.74 -6.81
C LYS A 52 -4.55 -4.50 -7.36
N VAL A 53 -5.25 -3.74 -8.20
CA VAL A 53 -4.72 -2.51 -8.81
C VAL A 53 -4.35 -1.49 -7.74
N ALA A 54 -5.20 -1.32 -6.71
CA ALA A 54 -4.92 -0.41 -5.60
C ALA A 54 -3.68 -0.83 -4.80
N CYS A 55 -3.50 -2.15 -4.54
CA CYS A 55 -2.28 -2.66 -3.91
C CYS A 55 -1.04 -2.38 -4.76
N GLU A 56 -1.08 -2.63 -6.07
CA GLU A 56 0.04 -2.39 -6.98
C GLU A 56 0.43 -0.90 -7.05
N LYS A 57 -0.56 -0.01 -7.12
CA LYS A 57 -0.33 1.44 -7.07
C LYS A 57 0.31 1.84 -5.74
N ALA A 58 -0.24 1.37 -4.62
CA ALA A 58 0.31 1.64 -3.29
C ALA A 58 1.76 1.17 -3.16
N ILE A 59 2.08 -0.03 -3.66
CA ILE A 59 3.45 -0.58 -3.68
C ILE A 59 4.38 0.34 -4.47
N ARG A 60 4.00 0.78 -5.68
CA ARG A 60 4.83 1.70 -6.48
C ARG A 60 5.09 3.02 -5.76
N ILE A 61 4.07 3.59 -5.14
CA ILE A 61 4.17 4.84 -4.37
C ILE A 61 5.13 4.66 -3.18
N LEU A 62 4.97 3.58 -2.41
CA LEU A 62 5.80 3.30 -1.24
C LEU A 62 7.24 2.96 -1.62
N ALA A 63 7.45 2.24 -2.71
CA ALA A 63 8.78 1.92 -3.22
C ALA A 63 9.56 3.19 -3.61
N LYS A 64 8.88 4.22 -4.15
CA LYS A 64 9.51 5.53 -4.40
C LYS A 64 10.03 6.23 -3.14
N LYS A 65 9.54 5.86 -1.94
CA LYS A 65 10.02 6.39 -0.65
C LYS A 65 11.20 5.62 -0.05
N LEU A 66 11.62 4.51 -0.68
CA LEU A 66 12.81 3.76 -0.30
C LEU A 66 14.09 4.30 -0.99
N HIS A 67 14.01 5.46 -1.64
CA HIS A 67 15.13 6.20 -2.25
C HIS A 67 15.72 7.22 -1.28
#